data_AF-A0A2V6MNJ3-F1
#
_entry.id   AF-A0A2V6MNJ3-F1
#
_cell.length_a   1.000
_cell.length_b   1.000
_cell.length_c   1.000
_cell.angle_alpha   90.00
_cell.angle_beta   90.00
_cell.angle_gamma   90.00
#
_symmetry.space_group_name_H-M   'P 1'
#
loop_
_entity.id
_entity.type
_entity.pdbx_description
1 polymer ?
#
loop_
_entity_poly.entity_id
_entity_poly.type
_entity_poly.pdbx_seq_one_letter_code
_entity_poly.pdbx_strand_id
1 'polypeptide(L)'
;MLAGMSRLREIGIVMSPALPATLLFPLYPLLIRAIHALLFLPPNEYWWLVTAIALSNIALLIGLTYFRALLAMDFDEEITSRAITYLLIFPTTFFFSGVYSESLFLTLTLGAFYYARNNRWLLACIFAALGTLTRSQGIILALPLLIEYFRERNFSLRKVGWDVAAFALIPAALFAFALFLKLKFGSWTVMFDVQNTWGRHLMWPWHPLAWFLRHAPPLSPEHHDKLDFCFLLLLLGAAIAGLRRLRVSYSVYIWTAVVFFSCWGVLGSIPRFDLVIFPLFIVLALIGAHSRAFHLAYVTASAMVAALFMLMHSQWNWVA
;
A
#
# COMPACT_ATOMS: atom_id res chain seq x y z
N MET A 1 -3.88 -19.75 -16.97
CA MET A 1 -2.54 -20.15 -16.48
C MET A 1 -1.53 -20.38 -17.62
N LEU A 2 -1.84 -21.22 -18.62
CA LEU A 2 -0.90 -21.58 -19.71
C LEU A 2 -0.48 -20.42 -20.63
N ALA A 3 -1.38 -19.49 -20.95
CA ALA A 3 -1.09 -18.38 -21.88
C ALA A 3 -0.13 -17.31 -21.33
N GLY A 4 -0.17 -17.03 -20.01
CA GLY A 4 0.78 -16.10 -19.39
C GLY A 4 2.17 -16.71 -19.26
N MET A 5 2.22 -18.02 -18.97
CA MET A 5 3.48 -18.76 -18.89
C MET A 5 4.16 -18.95 -20.24
N SER A 6 3.40 -19.16 -21.33
CA SER A 6 3.98 -19.25 -22.68
C SER A 6 4.60 -17.93 -23.11
N ARG A 7 3.90 -16.80 -22.87
CA ARG A 7 4.39 -15.46 -23.22
C ARG A 7 5.64 -15.06 -22.43
N LEU A 8 5.71 -15.39 -21.12
CA LEU A 8 6.91 -15.15 -20.30
C LEU A 8 8.12 -15.98 -20.78
N ARG A 9 7.89 -17.22 -21.23
CA ARG A 9 8.93 -18.06 -21.83
C ARG A 9 9.40 -17.54 -23.19
N GLU A 10 8.50 -17.02 -24.01
CA GLU A 10 8.84 -16.41 -25.32
C GLU A 10 9.76 -15.19 -25.20
N ILE A 11 9.62 -14.41 -24.12
CA ILE A 11 10.51 -13.26 -23.82
C ILE A 11 11.74 -13.63 -22.97
N GLY A 12 12.03 -14.94 -22.82
CA GLY A 12 13.23 -15.44 -22.13
C GLY A 12 13.17 -15.34 -20.60
N ILE A 13 12.01 -15.09 -20.00
CA ILE A 13 11.85 -15.05 -18.54
C ILE A 13 11.53 -16.46 -18.03
N VAL A 14 12.55 -17.14 -17.49
CA VAL A 14 12.39 -18.36 -16.70
C VAL A 14 12.08 -17.95 -15.26
N MET A 15 10.93 -18.30 -14.70
CA MET A 15 10.59 -18.00 -13.30
C MET A 15 11.62 -18.65 -12.34
N SER A 16 12.66 -17.90 -11.98
CA SER A 16 13.57 -18.22 -10.88
C SER A 16 13.07 -17.55 -9.60
N PRO A 17 13.43 -18.03 -8.40
CA PRO A 17 13.01 -17.41 -7.14
C PRO A 17 13.37 -15.92 -7.02
N ALA A 18 14.40 -15.44 -7.72
CA ALA A 18 14.89 -14.06 -7.67
C ALA A 18 14.26 -13.12 -8.72
N LEU A 19 13.66 -13.65 -9.80
CA LEU A 19 13.06 -12.86 -10.87
C LEU A 19 11.79 -12.07 -10.46
N PRO A 20 10.87 -12.58 -9.61
CA PRO A 20 9.65 -11.86 -9.23
C PRO A 20 9.91 -10.50 -8.59
N ALA A 21 10.96 -10.37 -7.76
CA ALA A 21 11.23 -9.16 -7.00
C ALA A 21 11.65 -7.97 -7.87
N THR A 22 12.36 -8.21 -8.98
CA THR A 22 12.80 -7.14 -9.91
C THR A 22 11.77 -6.80 -10.98
N LEU A 23 10.76 -7.64 -11.17
CA LEU A 23 9.72 -7.49 -12.18
C LEU A 23 8.52 -6.67 -11.70
N LEU A 24 8.35 -6.49 -10.39
CA LEU A 24 7.17 -5.84 -9.84
C LEU A 24 7.39 -4.35 -9.65
N PHE A 25 8.36 -3.91 -8.84
CA PHE A 25 8.62 -2.49 -8.57
C PHE A 25 10.04 -2.26 -8.01
N PRO A 26 10.78 -1.23 -8.48
CA PRO A 26 12.23 -1.21 -8.31
C PRO A 26 12.72 -0.52 -7.03
N LEU A 27 11.95 0.37 -6.39
CA LEU A 27 12.53 1.29 -5.40
C LEU A 27 13.06 0.58 -4.15
N TYR A 28 12.30 -0.36 -3.59
CA TYR A 28 12.72 -1.10 -2.38
C TYR A 28 14.02 -1.89 -2.59
N PRO A 29 14.16 -2.77 -3.61
CA PRO A 29 15.41 -3.48 -3.86
C PRO A 29 16.56 -2.53 -4.27
N LEU A 30 16.28 -1.43 -4.98
CA LEU A 30 17.32 -0.45 -5.32
C LEU A 30 17.86 0.26 -4.07
N LEU A 31 17.01 0.60 -3.09
CA LEU A 31 17.46 1.20 -1.83
C LEU A 31 18.32 0.22 -1.03
N ILE A 32 17.94 -1.06 -0.95
CA ILE A 32 18.76 -2.09 -0.29
C ILE A 32 20.15 -2.15 -0.96
N ARG A 33 20.19 -2.20 -2.30
CA ARG A 33 21.46 -2.22 -3.07
C ARG A 33 22.27 -0.95 -2.86
N ALA A 34 21.63 0.22 -2.83
CA ALA A 34 22.29 1.49 -2.59
C ALA A 34 22.91 1.56 -1.19
N ILE A 35 22.21 1.07 -0.17
CA ILE A 35 22.73 1.00 1.20
C ILE A 35 23.93 0.04 1.27
N HIS A 36 23.85 -1.13 0.65
CA HIS A 36 24.98 -2.07 0.56
C HIS A 36 26.20 -1.44 -0.09
N ALA A 37 26.01 -0.74 -1.20
CA ALA A 37 27.08 -0.07 -1.91
C ALA A 37 27.68 1.09 -1.11
N LEU A 38 26.83 1.91 -0.46
CA LEU A 38 27.25 3.09 0.31
C LEU A 38 28.00 2.72 1.60
N LEU A 39 27.58 1.64 2.27
CA LEU A 39 28.15 1.18 3.53
C LEU A 39 29.23 0.10 3.34
N PHE A 40 29.57 -0.24 2.09
CA PHE A 40 30.53 -1.29 1.73
C PHE A 40 30.25 -2.62 2.44
N LEU A 41 28.97 -3.02 2.52
CA LEU A 41 28.57 -4.23 3.23
C LEU A 41 28.95 -5.49 2.43
N PRO A 42 29.32 -6.60 3.10
CA PRO A 42 29.60 -7.85 2.42
C PRO A 42 28.37 -8.37 1.66
N PRO A 43 28.51 -8.81 0.39
CA PRO A 43 27.39 -9.25 -0.44
C PRO A 43 26.95 -10.69 -0.11
N ASN A 44 26.66 -10.98 1.16
CA ASN A 44 26.17 -12.28 1.63
C ASN A 44 24.71 -12.20 2.10
N GLU A 45 24.03 -13.34 2.13
CA GLU A 45 22.58 -13.42 2.44
C GLU A 45 22.23 -12.78 3.78
N TYR A 46 23.09 -12.93 4.79
CA TYR A 46 22.92 -12.33 6.11
C TYR A 46 22.83 -10.80 6.04
N TRP A 47 23.77 -10.13 5.38
CA TRP A 47 23.77 -8.67 5.28
C TRP A 47 22.64 -8.14 4.39
N TRP A 48 22.24 -8.88 3.34
CA TRP A 48 21.05 -8.52 2.55
C TRP A 48 19.78 -8.51 3.41
N LEU A 49 19.61 -9.54 4.25
CA LEU A 49 18.47 -9.67 5.16
C LEU A 49 18.48 -8.55 6.22
N VAL A 50 19.62 -8.33 6.89
CA VAL A 50 19.76 -7.29 7.91
C VAL A 50 19.47 -5.91 7.35
N THR A 51 20.00 -5.57 6.17
CA THR A 51 19.73 -4.28 5.53
C THR A 51 18.26 -4.11 5.19
N ALA A 52 17.61 -5.15 4.67
CA ALA A 52 16.20 -5.08 4.31
C ALA A 52 15.30 -4.87 5.54
N ILE A 53 15.53 -5.63 6.62
CA ILE A 53 14.81 -5.48 7.90
C ILE A 53 15.07 -4.10 8.49
N ALA A 54 16.33 -3.65 8.52
CA ALA A 54 16.68 -2.33 9.03
C ALA A 54 15.99 -1.22 8.22
N LEU A 55 16.00 -1.31 6.88
CA LEU A 55 15.30 -0.38 6.00
C LEU A 55 13.79 -0.34 6.30
N SER A 56 13.14 -1.50 6.45
CA SER A 56 11.71 -1.56 6.77
C SER A 56 11.39 -0.90 8.12
N ASN A 57 12.17 -1.19 9.16
CA ASN A 57 11.92 -0.65 10.50
C ASN A 57 12.26 0.86 10.61
N ILE A 58 13.36 1.31 9.99
CA ILE A 58 13.71 2.74 9.92
C ILE A 58 12.63 3.48 9.12
N ALA A 59 12.19 2.93 7.99
CA ALA A 59 11.09 3.50 7.22
C ALA A 59 9.83 3.59 8.08
N LEU A 60 9.46 2.54 8.83
CA LEU A 60 8.30 2.57 9.73
C LEU A 60 8.41 3.70 10.75
N LEU A 61 9.56 3.84 11.42
CA LEU A 61 9.77 4.91 12.40
C LEU A 61 9.58 6.31 11.78
N ILE A 62 10.14 6.54 10.58
CA ILE A 62 9.93 7.80 9.84
C ILE A 62 8.46 7.95 9.41
N GLY A 63 7.79 6.86 9.05
CA GLY A 63 6.37 6.85 8.73
C GLY A 63 5.52 7.28 9.92
N LEU A 64 5.81 6.76 11.11
CA LEU A 64 5.11 7.13 12.34
C LEU A 64 5.30 8.61 12.71
N THR A 65 6.48 9.20 12.45
CA THR A 65 6.68 10.64 12.68
C THR A 65 5.85 11.48 11.72
N TYR A 66 5.81 11.14 10.42
CA TYR A 66 4.89 11.79 9.48
C TYR A 66 3.43 11.56 9.84
N PHE A 67 3.06 10.36 10.29
CA PHE A 67 1.68 10.07 10.68
C PHE A 67 1.24 10.95 11.85
N ARG A 68 2.05 10.98 12.92
CA ARG A 68 1.80 11.83 14.09
C ARG A 68 1.71 13.31 13.70
N ALA A 69 2.63 13.79 12.86
CA ALA A 69 2.65 15.17 12.42
C ALA A 69 1.42 15.53 11.57
N LEU A 70 0.93 14.60 10.73
CA LEU A 70 -0.28 14.77 9.93
C LEU A 70 -1.54 14.78 10.81
N LEU A 71 -1.62 13.88 11.81
CA LEU A 71 -2.76 13.78 12.72
C LEU A 71 -2.86 15.00 13.64
N ALA A 72 -1.73 15.51 14.13
CA ALA A 72 -1.70 16.69 14.99
C ALA A 72 -2.23 17.97 14.31
N MET A 73 -2.40 17.98 12.97
CA MET A 73 -3.04 19.09 12.26
C MET A 73 -4.57 19.10 12.36
N ASP A 74 -5.19 17.93 12.57
CA ASP A 74 -6.64 17.74 12.45
C ASP A 74 -7.28 17.14 13.73
N PHE A 75 -6.48 16.52 14.61
CA PHE A 75 -6.96 15.74 15.74
C PHE A 75 -6.13 15.98 17.03
N ASP A 76 -6.71 15.63 18.18
CA ASP A 76 -6.05 15.69 19.47
C ASP A 76 -5.07 14.52 19.73
N GLU A 77 -4.38 14.55 20.87
CA GLU A 77 -3.41 13.52 21.26
C GLU A 77 -4.07 12.15 21.49
N GLU A 78 -5.33 12.12 21.95
CA GLU A 78 -6.03 10.85 22.20
C GLU A 78 -6.28 10.10 20.88
N ILE A 79 -6.87 10.77 19.88
CA ILE A 79 -7.09 10.18 18.56
C ILE A 79 -5.74 9.84 17.90
N THR A 80 -4.75 10.72 18.04
CA THR A 80 -3.41 10.50 17.48
C THR A 80 -2.76 9.23 18.02
N SER A 81 -2.75 9.06 19.34
CA SER A 81 -2.20 7.88 20.00
C SER A 81 -2.96 6.62 19.59
N ARG A 82 -4.30 6.65 19.61
CA ARG A 82 -5.14 5.51 19.20
C ARG A 82 -4.89 5.09 17.75
N ALA A 83 -4.80 6.04 16.81
CA ALA A 83 -4.58 5.72 15.41
C ALA A 83 -3.22 5.06 15.18
N ILE A 84 -2.16 5.56 15.83
CA ILE A 84 -0.83 4.97 15.79
C ILE A 84 -0.84 3.57 16.41
N THR A 85 -1.45 3.40 17.60
CA THR A 85 -1.58 2.09 18.24
C THR A 85 -2.32 1.11 17.34
N TYR A 86 -3.45 1.53 16.74
CA TYR A 86 -4.27 0.68 15.89
C TYR A 86 -3.58 0.24 14.62
N LEU A 87 -2.73 1.10 14.05
CA LEU A 87 -1.84 0.76 12.95
C LEU A 87 -0.79 -0.27 13.37
N LEU A 88 -0.17 -0.09 14.53
CA LEU A 88 0.91 -0.96 15.01
C LEU A 88 0.44 -2.35 15.47
N ILE A 89 -0.83 -2.49 15.86
CA ILE A 89 -1.42 -3.79 16.26
C ILE A 89 -2.36 -4.36 15.20
N PHE A 90 -2.40 -3.76 14.01
CA PHE A 90 -3.24 -4.28 12.92
C PHE A 90 -2.85 -5.74 12.61
N PRO A 91 -3.80 -6.61 12.22
CA PRO A 91 -3.55 -8.05 12.03
C PRO A 91 -2.33 -8.41 11.16
N THR A 92 -1.98 -7.56 10.20
CA THR A 92 -0.84 -7.77 9.28
C THR A 92 0.38 -6.90 9.60
N THR A 93 0.48 -6.33 10.80
CA THR A 93 1.57 -5.41 11.20
C THR A 93 2.99 -5.97 11.00
N PHE A 94 3.16 -7.30 11.03
CA PHE A 94 4.47 -7.93 10.80
C PHE A 94 5.07 -7.61 9.41
N PHE A 95 4.24 -7.27 8.41
CA PHE A 95 4.74 -6.80 7.12
C PHE A 95 5.50 -5.47 7.21
N PHE A 96 5.32 -4.69 8.28
CA PHE A 96 6.11 -3.49 8.52
C PHE A 96 7.55 -3.78 9.00
N SER A 97 7.77 -4.93 9.64
CA SER A 97 9.10 -5.30 10.16
C SER A 97 9.84 -6.30 9.27
N GLY A 98 9.12 -7.03 8.41
CA GLY A 98 9.70 -7.99 7.48
C GLY A 98 10.38 -7.37 6.24
N VAL A 99 10.92 -8.24 5.37
CA VAL A 99 11.58 -7.88 4.09
C VAL A 99 10.53 -7.50 3.04
N TYR A 100 9.95 -6.33 3.24
CA TYR A 100 8.71 -5.90 2.61
C TYR A 100 8.71 -4.38 2.39
N SER A 101 8.10 -3.96 1.29
CA SER A 101 8.02 -2.54 0.88
C SER A 101 7.02 -1.71 1.68
N GLU A 102 6.22 -2.34 2.54
CA GLU A 102 5.03 -1.79 3.18
C GLU A 102 5.34 -0.56 4.02
N SER A 103 6.36 -0.64 4.88
CA SER A 103 6.80 0.50 5.69
C SER A 103 7.28 1.66 4.84
N LEU A 104 8.08 1.36 3.81
CA LEU A 104 8.56 2.38 2.88
C LEU A 104 7.41 3.04 2.13
N PHE A 105 6.45 2.26 1.64
CA PHE A 105 5.28 2.78 0.94
C PHE A 105 4.38 3.62 1.86
N LEU A 106 4.15 3.17 3.10
CA LEU A 106 3.40 3.94 4.10
C LEU A 106 4.09 5.29 4.35
N THR A 107 5.40 5.30 4.55
CA THR A 107 6.19 6.51 4.81
C THR A 107 6.15 7.49 3.64
N LEU A 108 6.30 6.98 2.41
CA LEU A 108 6.19 7.79 1.20
C LEU A 108 4.77 8.37 1.04
N THR A 109 3.75 7.56 1.35
CA THR A 109 2.35 8.01 1.33
C THR A 109 2.09 9.12 2.35
N LEU A 110 2.44 8.89 3.62
CA LEU A 110 2.25 9.86 4.69
C LEU A 110 3.06 11.13 4.47
N GLY A 111 4.31 11.00 4.01
CA GLY A 111 5.13 12.14 3.63
C GLY A 111 4.54 12.94 2.47
N ALA A 112 3.95 12.28 1.46
CA ALA A 112 3.26 12.96 0.37
C ALA A 112 2.09 13.81 0.87
N PHE A 113 1.24 13.25 1.73
CA PHE A 113 0.13 14.00 2.35
C PHE A 113 0.63 15.10 3.28
N TYR A 114 1.65 14.85 4.09
CA TYR A 114 2.24 15.85 4.97
C TYR A 114 2.76 17.06 4.18
N TYR A 115 3.54 16.84 3.12
CA TYR A 115 4.05 17.95 2.30
C TYR A 115 2.93 18.65 1.51
N ALA A 116 1.92 17.93 1.04
CA ALA A 116 0.75 18.54 0.41
C ALA A 116 -0.01 19.45 1.38
N ARG A 117 -0.23 19.00 2.62
CA ARG A 117 -0.86 19.80 3.70
C ARG A 117 -0.05 21.01 4.13
N ASN A 118 1.25 21.04 3.83
CA ASN A 118 2.14 22.17 4.05
C ASN A 118 2.43 22.98 2.78
N ASN A 119 1.62 22.83 1.72
CA ASN A 119 1.76 23.55 0.45
C ASN A 119 3.09 23.33 -0.30
N ARG A 120 3.82 22.26 0.01
CA ARG A 120 5.07 21.87 -0.66
C ARG A 120 4.81 20.83 -1.74
N TRP A 121 4.11 21.25 -2.80
CA TRP A 121 3.58 20.37 -3.85
C TRP A 121 4.64 19.55 -4.59
N LEU A 122 5.82 20.12 -4.86
CA LEU A 122 6.91 19.38 -5.50
C LEU A 122 7.36 18.19 -4.63
N LEU A 123 7.58 18.40 -3.33
CA LEU A 123 7.97 17.31 -2.42
C LEU A 123 6.86 16.28 -2.28
N ALA A 124 5.60 16.71 -2.23
CA ALA A 124 4.45 15.80 -2.20
C ALA A 124 4.43 14.88 -3.44
N CYS A 125 4.66 15.45 -4.62
CA CYS A 125 4.69 14.69 -5.87
C CYS A 125 5.93 13.79 -5.99
N ILE A 126 7.10 14.21 -5.49
CA ILE A 126 8.30 13.36 -5.42
C ILE A 126 8.01 12.13 -4.54
N PHE A 127 7.42 12.33 -3.36
CA PHE A 127 7.07 11.24 -2.46
C PHE A 127 6.05 10.28 -3.08
N ALA A 128 5.01 10.81 -3.75
CA ALA A 128 4.03 9.99 -4.46
C ALA A 128 4.62 9.23 -5.67
N ALA A 129 5.53 9.87 -6.41
CA ALA A 129 6.26 9.24 -7.52
C ALA A 129 7.15 8.09 -7.02
N LEU A 130 7.89 8.31 -5.94
CA LEU A 130 8.68 7.26 -5.27
C LEU A 130 7.76 6.14 -4.74
N GLY A 131 6.60 6.47 -4.16
CA GLY A 131 5.61 5.49 -3.73
C GLY A 131 5.08 4.64 -4.89
N THR A 132 4.93 5.22 -6.08
CA THR A 132 4.56 4.49 -7.30
C THR A 132 5.67 3.53 -7.75
N LEU A 133 6.93 3.82 -7.44
CA LEU A 133 8.06 2.94 -7.69
C LEU A 133 8.29 1.89 -6.60
N THR A 134 7.57 1.92 -5.47
CA THR A 134 7.56 0.80 -4.52
C THR A 134 6.46 -0.20 -4.83
N ARG A 135 5.28 0.26 -5.25
CA ARG A 135 4.08 -0.56 -5.49
C ARG A 135 3.14 0.11 -6.49
N SER A 136 2.33 -0.70 -7.18
CA SER A 136 1.29 -0.22 -8.11
C SER A 136 0.27 0.71 -7.44
N GLN A 137 0.03 0.52 -6.15
CA GLN A 137 -0.88 1.34 -5.34
C GLN A 137 -0.47 2.82 -5.30
N GLY A 138 0.81 3.16 -5.47
CA GLY A 138 1.25 4.55 -5.42
C GLY A 138 0.61 5.45 -6.48
N ILE A 139 0.16 4.90 -7.60
CA ILE A 139 -0.52 5.68 -8.64
C ILE A 139 -1.82 6.29 -8.12
N ILE A 140 -2.50 5.63 -7.18
CA ILE A 140 -3.78 6.08 -6.64
C ILE A 140 -3.63 7.32 -5.75
N LEU A 141 -2.40 7.66 -5.32
CA LEU A 141 -2.11 8.87 -4.55
C LEU A 141 -2.29 10.14 -5.37
N ALA A 142 -2.22 10.06 -6.70
CA ALA A 142 -2.41 11.23 -7.57
C ALA A 142 -3.76 11.91 -7.34
N LEU A 143 -4.84 11.14 -7.24
CA LEU A 143 -6.19 11.66 -7.09
C LEU A 143 -6.42 12.41 -5.75
N PRO A 144 -6.17 11.81 -4.56
CA PRO A 144 -6.38 12.52 -3.30
C PRO A 144 -5.44 13.72 -3.13
N LEU A 145 -4.21 13.67 -3.68
CA LEU A 145 -3.30 14.81 -3.66
C LEU A 145 -3.76 15.94 -4.60
N LEU A 146 -4.35 15.62 -5.76
CA LEU A 146 -4.97 16.63 -6.63
C LEU A 146 -6.18 17.28 -5.94
N ILE A 147 -7.01 16.50 -5.26
CA ILE A 147 -8.11 17.03 -4.46
C ILE A 147 -7.60 17.95 -3.36
N GLU A 148 -6.50 17.59 -2.70
CA GLU A 148 -5.82 18.45 -1.71
C GLU A 148 -5.35 19.77 -2.35
N TYR A 149 -4.73 19.70 -3.53
CA TYR A 149 -4.26 20.85 -4.31
C TYR A 149 -5.37 21.83 -4.67
N PHE A 150 -6.48 21.32 -5.20
CA PHE A 150 -7.63 22.16 -5.56
C PHE A 150 -8.35 22.69 -4.34
N ARG A 151 -8.46 21.90 -3.27
CA ARG A 151 -9.09 22.33 -2.03
C ARG A 151 -8.37 23.52 -1.41
N GLU A 152 -7.04 23.50 -1.35
CA GLU A 152 -6.25 24.65 -0.86
C GLU A 152 -6.54 25.94 -1.66
N ARG A 153 -6.87 25.77 -2.94
CA ARG A 153 -7.19 26.86 -3.86
C ARG A 153 -8.67 27.19 -3.94
N ASN A 154 -9.49 26.68 -3.00
CA ASN A 154 -10.95 26.82 -2.99
C ASN A 154 -11.59 26.39 -4.32
N PHE A 155 -11.05 25.34 -4.94
CA PHE A 155 -11.47 24.80 -6.25
C PHE A 155 -11.46 25.84 -7.40
N SER A 156 -10.68 26.91 -7.26
CA SER A 156 -10.58 27.96 -8.29
C SER A 156 -9.48 27.65 -9.29
N LEU A 157 -9.85 27.38 -10.55
CA LEU A 157 -8.88 27.14 -11.64
C LEU A 157 -7.95 28.34 -11.90
N ARG A 158 -8.39 29.56 -11.57
CA ARG A 158 -7.58 30.78 -11.71
C ARG A 158 -6.40 30.85 -10.74
N LYS A 159 -6.45 30.07 -9.65
CA LYS A 159 -5.38 30.02 -8.63
C LYS A 159 -4.41 28.86 -8.86
N VAL A 160 -4.61 28.07 -9.91
CA VAL A 160 -3.71 26.98 -10.31
C VAL A 160 -2.41 27.60 -10.82
N GLY A 161 -1.31 27.25 -10.17
CA GLY A 161 0.02 27.71 -10.54
C GLY A 161 0.80 26.65 -11.33
N TRP A 162 2.03 26.98 -11.69
CA TRP A 162 2.96 26.05 -12.33
C TRP A 162 3.32 24.83 -11.47
N ASP A 163 3.08 24.91 -10.16
CA ASP A 163 3.30 23.82 -9.22
C ASP A 163 2.39 22.60 -9.49
N VAL A 164 1.28 22.76 -10.23
CA VAL A 164 0.48 21.63 -10.72
C VAL A 164 1.27 20.72 -11.66
N ALA A 165 2.30 21.24 -12.35
CA ALA A 165 3.15 20.44 -13.23
C ALA A 165 3.92 19.36 -12.47
N ALA A 166 4.15 19.53 -11.16
CA ALA A 166 4.80 18.51 -10.33
C ALA A 166 4.02 17.19 -10.30
N PHE A 167 2.69 17.21 -10.48
CA PHE A 167 1.88 16.00 -10.53
C PHE A 167 2.24 15.07 -11.70
N ALA A 168 2.87 15.60 -12.75
CA ALA A 168 3.38 14.80 -13.86
C ALA A 168 4.50 13.83 -13.43
N LEU A 169 5.16 14.06 -12.28
CA LEU A 169 6.17 13.14 -11.73
C LEU A 169 5.60 11.75 -11.41
N ILE A 170 4.33 11.67 -11.00
CA ILE A 170 3.69 10.40 -10.62
C ILE A 170 3.52 9.47 -11.85
N PRO A 171 2.83 9.86 -12.94
CA PRO A 171 2.77 9.05 -14.14
C PRO A 171 4.13 8.92 -14.84
N ALA A 172 5.01 9.94 -14.75
CA ALA A 172 6.36 9.84 -15.30
C ALA A 172 7.20 8.74 -14.63
N ALA A 173 7.06 8.55 -13.32
CA ALA A 173 7.75 7.48 -12.60
C ALA A 173 7.27 6.10 -13.05
N LEU A 174 5.96 5.90 -13.19
CA LEU A 174 5.41 4.66 -13.73
C LEU A 174 5.86 4.42 -15.18
N PHE A 175 5.86 5.46 -16.01
CA PHE A 175 6.33 5.40 -17.38
C PHE A 175 7.83 5.06 -17.47
N ALA A 176 8.67 5.68 -16.63
CA ALA A 176 10.09 5.39 -16.58
C ALA A 176 10.35 3.92 -16.19
N PHE A 177 9.56 3.38 -15.25
CA PHE A 177 9.64 1.96 -14.91
C PHE A 177 9.17 1.06 -16.06
N ALA A 178 8.05 1.39 -16.72
CA ALA A 178 7.58 0.65 -17.89
C ALA A 178 8.59 0.67 -19.05
N LEU A 179 9.27 1.80 -19.27
CA LEU A 179 10.35 1.95 -20.24
C LEU A 179 11.55 1.08 -19.86
N PHE A 180 11.93 1.04 -18.59
CA PHE A 180 12.96 0.11 -18.10
C PHE A 180 12.59 -1.35 -18.39
N LEU A 181 11.34 -1.74 -18.15
CA LEU A 181 10.86 -3.10 -18.48
C LEU A 181 10.92 -3.37 -19.98
N LYS A 182 10.55 -2.39 -20.82
CA LYS A 182 10.65 -2.50 -22.27
C LYS A 182 12.08 -2.70 -22.75
N LEU A 183 13.03 -1.92 -22.21
CA LEU A 183 14.44 -2.00 -22.57
C LEU A 183 15.09 -3.30 -22.10
N LYS A 184 14.74 -3.78 -20.89
CA LYS A 184 15.35 -4.96 -20.29
C LYS A 184 14.73 -6.28 -20.75
N PHE A 185 13.41 -6.32 -20.93
CA PHE A 185 12.63 -7.55 -21.18
C PHE A 185 11.86 -7.52 -22.52
N GLY A 186 12.01 -6.46 -23.32
CA GLY A 186 11.39 -6.36 -24.64
C GLY A 186 9.87 -6.08 -24.64
N SER A 187 9.22 -5.99 -23.47
CA SER A 187 7.76 -5.81 -23.36
C SER A 187 7.38 -4.71 -22.36
N TRP A 188 6.36 -3.92 -22.72
CA TRP A 188 5.77 -2.88 -21.86
C TRP A 188 4.84 -3.47 -20.80
N THR A 189 4.34 -4.69 -20.99
CA THR A 189 3.26 -5.28 -20.19
C THR A 189 3.69 -6.45 -19.32
N VAL A 190 5.00 -6.70 -19.19
CA VAL A 190 5.53 -7.86 -18.44
C VAL A 190 4.93 -7.95 -17.03
N MET A 191 4.75 -6.81 -16.36
CA MET A 191 4.11 -6.77 -15.04
C MET A 191 2.69 -7.36 -15.06
N PHE A 192 1.87 -7.02 -16.07
CA PHE A 192 0.53 -7.58 -16.22
C PHE A 192 0.57 -9.07 -16.56
N ASP A 193 1.54 -9.51 -17.36
CA ASP A 193 1.73 -10.93 -17.68
C ASP A 193 2.05 -11.74 -16.40
N VAL A 194 2.90 -11.20 -15.51
CA VAL A 194 3.18 -11.80 -14.19
C VAL A 194 1.92 -11.82 -13.31
N GLN A 195 1.16 -10.72 -13.21
CA GLN A 195 -0.10 -10.71 -12.44
C GLN A 195 -1.10 -11.76 -12.97
N ASN A 196 -1.21 -11.91 -14.29
CA ASN A 196 -2.07 -12.92 -14.91
C ASN A 196 -1.66 -14.36 -14.54
N THR A 197 -0.36 -14.63 -14.30
CA THR A 197 0.06 -15.95 -13.81
C THR A 197 -0.41 -16.24 -12.38
N TRP A 198 -0.65 -15.19 -11.58
CA TRP A 198 -1.24 -15.27 -10.24
C TRP A 198 -2.77 -15.17 -10.24
N GLY A 199 -3.41 -15.30 -11.41
CA GLY A 199 -4.86 -15.18 -11.54
C GLY A 199 -5.39 -13.75 -11.41
N ARG A 200 -4.51 -12.75 -11.24
CA ARG A 200 -4.89 -11.33 -11.14
C ARG A 200 -5.01 -10.72 -12.52
N HIS A 201 -6.21 -10.31 -12.87
CA HIS A 201 -6.51 -9.70 -14.16
C HIS A 201 -7.45 -8.51 -13.95
N LEU A 202 -7.25 -7.47 -14.75
CA LEU A 202 -8.04 -6.25 -14.63
C LEU A 202 -9.48 -6.53 -15.05
N MET A 203 -10.43 -6.19 -14.18
CA MET A 203 -11.85 -6.27 -14.45
C MET A 203 -12.61 -5.17 -13.73
N TRP A 204 -13.89 -5.02 -14.05
CA TRP A 204 -14.74 -4.07 -13.35
C TRP A 204 -14.91 -4.46 -11.87
N PRO A 205 -14.97 -3.48 -10.95
CA PRO A 205 -14.89 -3.73 -9.51
C PRO A 205 -16.07 -4.55 -8.97
N TRP A 206 -17.21 -4.56 -9.65
CA TRP A 206 -18.37 -5.38 -9.25
C TRP A 206 -18.23 -6.86 -9.61
N HIS A 207 -17.33 -7.25 -10.52
CA HIS A 207 -17.20 -8.65 -10.93
C HIS A 207 -16.64 -9.55 -9.83
N PRO A 208 -15.50 -9.24 -9.16
CA PRO A 208 -14.99 -10.07 -8.07
C PRO A 208 -15.95 -10.14 -6.90
N LEU A 209 -16.62 -9.02 -6.61
CA LEU A 209 -17.63 -8.92 -5.55
C LEU A 209 -18.83 -9.83 -5.85
N ALA A 210 -19.40 -9.73 -7.05
CA ALA A 210 -20.54 -10.55 -7.46
C ALA A 210 -20.17 -12.03 -7.57
N TRP A 211 -18.96 -12.34 -8.04
CA TRP A 211 -18.46 -13.71 -8.10
C TRP A 211 -18.32 -14.31 -6.71
N PHE A 212 -17.68 -13.59 -5.78
CA PHE A 212 -17.50 -14.02 -4.40
C PHE A 212 -18.86 -14.23 -3.69
N LEU A 213 -19.81 -13.30 -3.84
CA LEU A 213 -21.13 -13.43 -3.23
C LEU A 213 -21.93 -14.64 -3.75
N ARG A 214 -21.69 -15.07 -5.00
CA ARG A 214 -22.40 -16.21 -5.63
C ARG A 214 -21.70 -17.54 -5.45
N HIS A 215 -20.38 -17.54 -5.36
CA HIS A 215 -19.55 -18.75 -5.40
C HIS A 215 -18.61 -18.87 -4.21
N ALA A 216 -18.82 -18.11 -3.13
CA ALA A 216 -17.95 -18.11 -1.94
C ALA A 216 -17.57 -19.56 -1.56
N PRO A 217 -16.31 -19.97 -1.75
CA PRO A 217 -15.92 -21.35 -1.50
C PRO A 217 -16.10 -21.67 0.00
N PRO A 218 -16.23 -22.94 0.40
CA PRO A 218 -16.15 -23.34 1.82
C PRO A 218 -14.86 -22.79 2.45
N LEU A 219 -14.86 -22.55 3.78
CA LEU A 219 -13.62 -22.19 4.48
C LEU A 219 -12.64 -23.36 4.31
N SER A 220 -11.63 -23.20 3.47
CA SER A 220 -10.56 -24.17 3.28
C SER A 220 -9.23 -23.49 3.58
N PRO A 221 -8.25 -24.20 4.15
CA PRO A 221 -6.91 -23.66 4.40
C PRO A 221 -6.20 -23.09 3.15
N GLU A 222 -6.65 -23.49 1.95
CA GLU A 222 -6.08 -23.06 0.67
C GLU A 222 -6.71 -21.78 0.10
N HIS A 223 -7.85 -21.34 0.63
CA HIS A 223 -8.62 -20.20 0.09
C HIS A 223 -8.79 -19.09 1.13
N HIS A 224 -7.85 -18.14 1.13
CA HIS A 224 -7.88 -16.95 2.01
C HIS A 224 -8.90 -15.88 1.58
N ASP A 225 -9.58 -16.09 0.45
CA ASP A 225 -10.52 -15.16 -0.17
C ASP A 225 -11.59 -14.61 0.80
N LYS A 226 -12.00 -15.40 1.81
CA LYS A 226 -12.95 -14.96 2.85
C LYS A 226 -12.37 -13.94 3.80
N LEU A 227 -11.13 -14.16 4.22
CA LEU A 227 -10.42 -13.20 5.06
C LEU A 227 -10.18 -11.92 4.26
N ASP A 228 -9.69 -12.05 3.03
CA ASP A 228 -9.50 -10.92 2.11
C ASP A 228 -10.79 -10.12 1.89
N PHE A 229 -11.93 -10.79 1.72
CA PHE A 229 -13.23 -10.15 1.60
C PHE A 229 -13.67 -9.44 2.89
N CYS A 230 -13.45 -10.03 4.07
CA CYS A 230 -13.76 -9.38 5.34
C CYS A 230 -12.94 -8.08 5.53
N PHE A 231 -11.67 -8.08 5.12
CA PHE A 231 -10.85 -6.87 5.16
C PHE A 231 -11.30 -5.85 4.10
N LEU A 232 -11.72 -6.28 2.91
CA LEU A 232 -12.33 -5.37 1.94
C LEU A 232 -13.60 -4.71 2.50
N LEU A 233 -14.44 -5.46 3.22
CA LEU A 233 -15.62 -4.91 3.90
C LEU A 233 -15.23 -3.95 5.04
N LEU A 234 -14.17 -4.25 5.79
CA LEU A 234 -13.61 -3.33 6.79
C LEU A 234 -13.18 -2.01 6.13
N LEU A 235 -12.44 -2.08 5.03
CA LEU A 235 -12.00 -0.91 4.27
C LEU A 235 -13.19 -0.12 3.71
N LEU A 236 -14.19 -0.81 3.14
CA LEU A 236 -15.42 -0.20 2.64
C LEU A 236 -16.22 0.49 3.77
N GLY A 237 -16.37 -0.18 4.91
CA GLY A 237 -17.00 0.40 6.10
C GLY A 237 -16.28 1.65 6.58
N ALA A 238 -14.95 1.63 6.57
CA ALA A 238 -14.12 2.79 6.88
C ALA A 238 -14.28 3.91 5.84
N ALA A 239 -14.39 3.58 4.55
CA ALA A 239 -14.63 4.55 3.47
C ALA A 239 -15.97 5.27 3.67
N ILE A 240 -17.03 4.52 3.99
CA ILE A 240 -18.38 5.06 4.25
C ILE A 240 -18.38 5.94 5.50
N ALA A 241 -17.81 5.46 6.61
CA ALA A 241 -17.69 6.25 7.83
C ALA A 241 -16.82 7.50 7.64
N GLY A 242 -15.80 7.39 6.78
CA GLY A 242 -14.86 8.46 6.47
C GLY A 242 -15.49 9.62 5.70
N LEU A 243 -16.55 9.40 4.90
CA LEU A 243 -17.24 10.45 4.13
C LEU A 243 -17.68 11.65 4.99
N ARG A 244 -18.08 11.40 6.24
CA ARG A 244 -18.55 12.46 7.17
C ARG A 244 -17.52 12.86 8.22
N ARG A 245 -16.50 12.02 8.44
CA ARG A 245 -15.60 12.14 9.60
C ARG A 245 -14.18 12.57 9.24
N LEU A 246 -13.78 12.42 7.97
CA LEU A 246 -12.42 12.71 7.54
C LEU A 246 -12.37 13.91 6.59
N ARG A 247 -11.15 14.41 6.43
CA ARG A 247 -10.83 15.33 5.35
C ARG A 247 -11.16 14.67 4.00
N VAL A 248 -11.73 15.44 3.07
CA VAL A 248 -12.14 14.96 1.73
C VAL A 248 -11.03 14.18 1.01
N SER A 249 -9.78 14.65 1.04
CA SER A 249 -8.65 13.95 0.42
C SER A 249 -8.37 12.59 1.05
N TYR A 250 -8.52 12.46 2.38
CA TYR A 250 -8.37 11.17 3.08
C TYR A 250 -9.51 10.21 2.70
N SER A 251 -10.75 10.71 2.63
CA SER A 251 -11.90 9.92 2.18
C SER A 251 -11.72 9.45 0.73
N VAL A 252 -11.30 10.35 -0.16
CA VAL A 252 -11.00 10.02 -1.57
C VAL A 252 -9.91 8.95 -1.65
N TYR A 253 -8.89 8.99 -0.79
CA TYR A 253 -7.85 7.97 -0.77
C TYR A 253 -8.40 6.58 -0.41
N ILE A 254 -9.22 6.45 0.64
CA ILE A 254 -9.84 5.15 0.99
C ILE A 254 -10.73 4.66 -0.15
N TRP A 255 -11.60 5.52 -0.70
CA TRP A 255 -12.50 5.12 -1.79
C TRP A 255 -11.74 4.68 -3.03
N THR A 256 -10.67 5.38 -3.39
CA THR A 256 -9.82 5.00 -4.52
C THR A 256 -9.11 3.67 -4.25
N ALA A 257 -8.69 3.41 -3.01
CA ALA A 257 -8.12 2.12 -2.62
C ALA A 257 -9.14 0.97 -2.72
N VAL A 258 -10.38 1.15 -2.22
CA VAL A 258 -11.47 0.16 -2.35
C VAL A 258 -11.71 -0.20 -3.82
N VAL A 259 -11.85 0.82 -4.68
CA VAL A 259 -12.04 0.61 -6.12
C VAL A 259 -10.84 -0.10 -6.72
N PHE A 260 -9.63 0.37 -6.43
CA PHE A 260 -8.39 -0.19 -6.97
C PHE A 260 -8.24 -1.68 -6.61
N PHE A 261 -8.47 -2.06 -5.36
CA PHE A 261 -8.36 -3.46 -4.92
C PHE A 261 -9.46 -4.34 -5.52
N SER A 262 -10.65 -3.79 -5.75
CA SER A 262 -11.77 -4.51 -6.36
C SER A 262 -11.55 -4.78 -7.86
N CYS A 263 -10.60 -4.13 -8.52
CA CYS A 263 -10.38 -4.27 -9.97
C CYS A 263 -9.49 -5.44 -10.39
N TRP A 264 -8.83 -6.18 -9.48
CA TRP A 264 -7.77 -7.15 -9.82
C TRP A 264 -8.21 -8.61 -9.97
N GLY A 265 -9.52 -8.88 -10.02
CA GLY A 265 -10.07 -10.17 -10.41
C GLY A 265 -10.12 -11.24 -9.32
N VAL A 266 -9.12 -11.26 -8.44
CA VAL A 266 -9.09 -12.10 -7.24
C VAL A 266 -8.83 -11.25 -6.01
N LEU A 267 -9.54 -11.56 -4.92
CA LEU A 267 -9.33 -10.93 -3.62
C LEU A 267 -8.16 -11.66 -2.97
N GLY A 268 -6.96 -11.10 -3.08
CA GLY A 268 -5.77 -11.67 -2.46
C GLY A 268 -4.88 -10.57 -1.94
N SER A 269 -4.43 -10.71 -0.70
CA SER A 269 -3.57 -9.75 0.01
C SER A 269 -4.24 -8.46 0.43
N ILE A 270 -5.57 -8.43 0.53
CA ILE A 270 -6.32 -7.26 0.99
C ILE A 270 -5.89 -6.83 2.41
N PRO A 271 -5.76 -7.72 3.41
CA PRO A 271 -5.32 -7.33 4.75
C PRO A 271 -3.93 -6.68 4.74
N ARG A 272 -3.03 -7.11 3.84
CA ARG A 272 -1.70 -6.51 3.68
C ARG A 272 -1.76 -5.15 2.99
N PHE A 273 -2.69 -4.96 2.06
CA PHE A 273 -2.85 -3.70 1.35
C PHE A 273 -3.58 -2.64 2.19
N ASP A 274 -4.54 -3.06 3.01
CA ASP A 274 -5.25 -2.18 3.95
C ASP A 274 -4.30 -1.58 4.99
N LEU A 275 -3.27 -2.34 5.38
CA LEU A 275 -2.24 -1.94 6.34
C LEU A 275 -1.59 -0.57 6.01
N VAL A 276 -1.50 -0.22 4.72
CA VAL A 276 -0.87 1.01 4.25
C VAL A 276 -1.86 2.13 3.91
N ILE A 277 -3.16 1.89 4.09
CA ILE A 277 -4.22 2.90 3.90
C ILE A 277 -4.43 3.65 5.21
N PHE A 278 -3.53 4.59 5.52
CA PHE A 278 -3.52 5.29 6.81
C PHE A 278 -4.88 5.86 7.30
N PRO A 279 -5.80 6.35 6.44
CA PRO A 279 -7.06 6.89 6.93
C PRO A 279 -7.99 5.85 7.56
N LEU A 280 -7.82 4.55 7.24
CA LEU A 280 -8.51 3.45 7.92
C LEU A 280 -8.31 3.55 9.43
N PHE A 281 -7.07 3.75 9.87
CA PHE A 281 -6.72 3.82 11.29
C PHE A 281 -7.23 5.08 11.97
N ILE A 282 -7.42 6.18 11.23
CA ILE A 282 -8.08 7.38 11.74
C ILE A 282 -9.54 7.08 12.04
N VAL A 283 -10.25 6.43 11.12
CA VAL A 283 -11.66 6.06 11.33
C VAL A 283 -11.82 5.13 12.52
N LEU A 284 -10.97 4.10 12.61
CA LEU A 284 -10.97 3.18 13.75
C LEU A 284 -10.71 3.91 15.06
N ALA A 285 -9.72 4.82 15.10
CA ALA A 285 -9.41 5.63 16.27
C ALA A 285 -10.59 6.51 16.70
N LEU A 286 -11.26 7.17 15.75
CA LEU A 286 -12.46 7.96 16.01
C LEU A 286 -13.58 7.11 16.59
N ILE A 287 -13.80 5.89 16.10
CA ILE A 287 -14.80 4.96 16.68
C ILE A 287 -14.39 4.53 18.10
N GLY A 288 -13.12 4.18 18.30
CA GLY A 288 -12.59 3.73 19.58
C GLY A 288 -12.55 4.79 20.67
N ALA A 289 -12.43 6.07 20.31
CA ALA A 289 -12.55 7.17 21.26
C ALA A 289 -13.97 7.32 21.83
N HIS A 290 -15.00 7.00 21.04
CA HIS A 290 -16.39 7.07 21.48
C HIS A 290 -16.84 5.82 22.27
N SER A 291 -16.11 4.70 22.18
CA SER A 291 -16.49 3.44 22.82
C SER A 291 -15.30 2.70 23.39
N ARG A 292 -15.22 2.68 24.73
CA ARG A 292 -14.21 1.88 25.46
C ARG A 292 -14.33 0.40 25.15
N ALA A 293 -15.55 -0.12 24.98
CA ALA A 293 -15.79 -1.51 24.63
C ALA A 293 -15.19 -1.83 23.24
N PHE A 294 -15.42 -0.97 22.24
CA PHE A 294 -14.79 -1.13 20.93
C PHE A 294 -13.27 -1.07 21.03
N HIS A 295 -12.72 -0.11 21.78
CA HIS A 295 -11.27 0.00 21.92
C HIS A 295 -10.64 -1.26 22.50
N LEU A 296 -11.18 -1.77 23.60
CA LEU A 296 -10.68 -3.00 24.22
C LEU A 296 -10.82 -4.19 23.27
N ALA A 297 -11.99 -4.36 22.64
CA ALA A 297 -12.23 -5.45 21.70
C ALA A 297 -11.28 -5.40 20.49
N TYR A 298 -11.05 -4.21 19.92
CA TYR A 298 -10.13 -4.03 18.81
C TYR A 298 -8.70 -4.36 19.22
N VAL A 299 -8.23 -3.85 20.38
CA VAL A 299 -6.86 -4.07 20.83
C VAL A 299 -6.60 -5.54 21.09
N THR A 300 -7.51 -6.22 21.80
CA THR A 300 -7.35 -7.64 22.11
C THR A 300 -7.44 -8.49 20.85
N ALA A 301 -8.50 -8.33 20.04
CA ALA A 301 -8.69 -9.14 18.84
C ALA A 301 -7.57 -8.90 17.82
N SER A 302 -7.21 -7.65 17.54
CA SER A 302 -6.18 -7.35 16.54
C SER A 302 -4.80 -7.84 16.97
N ALA A 303 -4.44 -7.69 18.25
CA ALA A 303 -3.17 -8.21 18.76
C ALA A 303 -3.11 -9.75 18.72
N MET A 304 -4.20 -10.43 19.07
CA MET A 304 -4.28 -11.90 18.99
C MET A 304 -4.17 -12.39 17.54
N VAL A 305 -4.91 -11.77 16.61
CA VAL A 305 -4.86 -12.13 15.19
C VAL A 305 -3.49 -11.79 14.60
N ALA A 306 -2.87 -10.67 14.98
CA ALA A 306 -1.53 -10.31 14.56
C ALA A 306 -0.48 -11.34 15.01
N ALA A 307 -0.57 -11.82 16.25
CA ALA A 307 0.28 -12.89 16.76
C ALA A 307 0.05 -14.20 15.99
N LEU A 308 -1.20 -14.58 15.73
CA LEU A 308 -1.54 -15.77 14.93
C LEU A 308 -0.97 -15.68 13.51
N PHE A 309 -1.18 -14.55 12.83
CA PHE A 309 -0.69 -14.36 11.46
C PHE A 309 0.83 -14.33 11.40
N MET A 310 1.50 -13.75 12.39
CA MET A 310 2.96 -13.82 12.50
C MET A 310 3.46 -15.26 12.66
N LEU A 311 2.81 -16.07 13.51
CA LEU A 311 3.16 -17.49 13.69
C LEU A 311 2.97 -18.28 12.39
N MET A 312 1.82 -18.12 11.74
CA MET A 312 1.54 -18.73 10.45
C MET A 312 2.59 -18.33 9.39
N HIS A 313 2.91 -17.03 9.31
CA HIS A 313 3.91 -16.52 8.38
C HIS A 313 5.30 -17.10 8.64
N SER A 314 5.70 -17.25 9.91
CA SER A 314 6.98 -17.87 10.27
C SER A 314 7.09 -19.35 9.88
N GLN A 315 5.94 -20.01 9.68
CA GLN A 315 5.84 -21.39 9.20
C GLN A 315 5.66 -21.48 7.68
N TRP A 316 5.92 -20.41 6.94
CA TRP A 316 5.73 -20.31 5.48
C TRP A 316 4.28 -20.42 5.01
N ASN A 317 3.30 -20.28 5.91
CA ASN A 317 1.91 -20.13 5.51
C ASN A 317 1.69 -18.69 5.06
N TRP A 318 1.14 -18.53 3.87
CA TRP A 318 0.67 -17.23 3.41
C TRP A 318 -0.54 -16.80 4.26
N VAL A 319 -0.66 -15.52 4.61
CA VAL A 319 -1.77 -15.01 5.46
C VAL A 319 -2.41 -13.73 4.93
N ALA A 320 -1.74 -13.07 3.99
CA ALA A 320 -2.25 -11.90 3.28
C ALA A 320 -1.44 -11.67 2.01
#